data_AF-A0AAF0I5Q3-F1
#
_entry.id   AF-A0AAF0I5Q3-F1
#
_cell.length_a   1.000
_cell.length_b   1.000
_cell.length_c   1.000
_cell.angle_alpha   90.00
_cell.angle_beta   90.00
_cell.angle_gamma   90.00
#
_symmetry.space_group_name_H-M   'P 1'
#
loop_
_entity.id
_entity.type
_entity.pdbx_description
1 polymer ?
#
loop_
_entity_poly.entity_id
_entity_poly.type
_entity_poly.pdbx_seq_one_letter_code
_entity_poly.pdbx_strand_id
1 'polypeptide(L)'
;MIRAETDTTWLLVTHPDHAALAGEFADAWGNTQFARPEPFAPIRHAVYHHDDGWLQRDANPSLTPAGKPEAFTRDLVGAYSAFEEIDLPAYLGVRAQATRAVAEVDPAAAVVVSMHTVNLLTEQADLESIQPEHREAHATFVAEQRAWQEETMRALNLSPESMTRGFEFLQCCDNLSLIACSGYDEPRALRHRQPDRHGDRHELQARPLGAGTWSITPWPFKEDEISFKLPRRRVNKADAQTPETFRAAFTAAAPEIVAITLRRA
;
A
#
# COMPACT_ATOMS: atom_id res chain seq x y z
N MET A 1 -2.32 8.14 6.34
CA MET A 1 -2.51 8.71 4.99
C MET A 1 -1.22 8.65 4.20
N ILE A 2 -1.31 8.72 2.87
CA ILE A 2 -0.18 8.99 1.99
C ILE A 2 -0.09 10.50 1.77
N ARG A 3 1.13 11.06 1.90
CA ARG A 3 1.36 12.51 1.87
C ARG A 3 2.32 12.91 0.76
N ALA A 4 1.86 13.83 -0.07
CA ALA A 4 2.70 14.70 -0.88
C ALA A 4 2.55 16.17 -0.40
N GLU A 5 3.41 17.07 -0.85
CA GLU A 5 3.36 18.46 -0.42
C GLU A 5 3.79 19.45 -1.51
N THR A 6 3.27 20.66 -1.39
CA THR A 6 3.85 21.88 -1.98
C THR A 6 4.43 22.74 -0.85
N ASP A 7 4.98 23.90 -1.19
CA ASP A 7 5.49 24.85 -0.19
C ASP A 7 4.43 25.20 0.88
N THR A 8 3.15 25.29 0.51
CA THR A 8 2.08 25.80 1.37
C THR A 8 0.95 24.81 1.65
N THR A 9 0.89 23.65 0.97
CA THR A 9 -0.24 22.72 1.04
C THR A 9 0.22 21.29 1.28
N TRP A 10 -0.49 20.57 2.16
CA TRP A 10 -0.48 19.11 2.24
C TRP A 10 -1.46 18.51 1.23
N LEU A 11 -1.00 17.52 0.47
CA LEU A 11 -1.83 16.70 -0.42
C LEU A 11 -1.96 15.32 0.23
N LEU A 12 -3.18 14.98 0.63
CA LEU A 12 -3.44 13.81 1.49
C LEU A 12 -4.37 12.84 0.78
N VAL A 13 -3.93 11.59 0.69
CA VAL A 13 -4.69 10.45 0.18
C VAL A 13 -4.89 9.49 1.35
N THR A 14 -6.12 9.00 1.57
CA THR A 14 -6.36 8.00 2.62
C THR A 14 -5.81 6.65 2.18
N HIS A 15 -5.47 5.77 3.11
CA HIS A 15 -4.99 4.45 2.73
C HIS A 15 -6.04 3.62 1.97
N PRO A 16 -7.33 3.66 2.35
CA PRO A 16 -8.38 3.06 1.52
C PRO A 16 -8.41 3.60 0.09
N ASP A 17 -8.20 4.91 -0.11
CA ASP A 17 -8.16 5.50 -1.47
C ASP A 17 -6.95 5.02 -2.28
N HIS A 18 -5.76 4.87 -1.65
CA HIS A 18 -4.61 4.29 -2.36
C HIS A 18 -4.82 2.80 -2.64
N ALA A 19 -5.40 2.06 -1.69
CA ALA A 19 -5.63 0.62 -1.83
C ALA A 19 -6.68 0.35 -2.92
N ALA A 20 -7.68 1.21 -3.03
CA ALA A 20 -8.62 1.22 -4.15
C ALA A 20 -7.89 1.43 -5.49
N LEU A 21 -6.97 2.40 -5.58
CA LEU A 21 -6.16 2.62 -6.78
C LEU A 21 -5.30 1.39 -7.12
N ALA A 22 -4.66 0.77 -6.12
CA ALA A 22 -3.92 -0.49 -6.30
C ALA A 22 -4.83 -1.60 -6.85
N GLY A 23 -6.05 -1.69 -6.33
CA GLY A 23 -7.07 -2.63 -6.81
C GLY A 23 -7.49 -2.36 -8.25
N GLU A 24 -7.64 -1.10 -8.65
CA GLU A 24 -7.94 -0.73 -10.03
C GLU A 24 -6.80 -1.09 -10.99
N PHE A 25 -5.54 -0.99 -10.55
CA PHE A 25 -4.41 -1.53 -11.31
C PHE A 25 -4.50 -3.04 -11.46
N ALA A 26 -4.88 -3.76 -10.41
CA ALA A 26 -5.09 -5.20 -10.47
C ALA A 26 -6.21 -5.57 -11.46
N ASP A 27 -7.28 -4.79 -11.53
CA ASP A 27 -8.36 -4.96 -12.51
C ASP A 27 -7.92 -4.73 -13.95
N ALA A 28 -7.08 -3.72 -14.16
CA ALA A 28 -6.50 -3.43 -15.47
C ALA A 28 -5.45 -4.47 -15.92
N TRP A 29 -4.94 -5.28 -14.99
CA TRP A 29 -3.81 -6.17 -15.23
C TRP A 29 -4.15 -7.31 -16.18
N GLY A 30 -3.21 -7.63 -17.06
CA GLY A 30 -3.22 -8.80 -17.93
C GLY A 30 -3.26 -8.42 -19.41
N ASN A 31 -2.42 -9.07 -20.21
CA ASN A 31 -2.38 -8.94 -21.66
C ASN A 31 -1.79 -10.21 -22.30
N THR A 32 -1.27 -10.13 -23.53
CA THR A 32 -0.67 -11.28 -24.22
C THR A 32 0.63 -11.76 -23.59
N GLN A 33 1.33 -10.93 -22.81
CA GLN A 33 2.56 -11.28 -22.11
C GLN A 33 2.28 -11.65 -20.65
N PHE A 34 1.51 -10.86 -19.92
CA PHE A 34 1.26 -11.06 -18.49
C PHE A 34 -0.13 -11.66 -18.24
N ALA A 35 -0.20 -12.64 -17.35
CA ALA A 35 -1.47 -13.13 -16.81
C ALA A 35 -1.74 -12.50 -15.44
N ARG A 36 -3.02 -12.48 -15.04
CA ARG A 36 -3.41 -12.22 -13.65
C ARG A 36 -2.97 -13.39 -12.77
N PRO A 37 -2.66 -13.15 -11.48
CA PRO A 37 -2.38 -14.24 -10.55
C PRO A 37 -3.66 -15.04 -10.27
N GLU A 38 -3.49 -16.33 -9.97
CA GLU A 38 -4.60 -17.21 -9.59
C GLU A 38 -4.40 -17.76 -8.17
N PRO A 39 -5.46 -17.83 -7.34
CA PRO A 39 -6.85 -17.46 -7.65
C PRO A 39 -7.09 -15.94 -7.66
N PHE A 40 -7.61 -15.39 -8.76
CA PHE A 40 -7.66 -13.93 -8.92
C PHE A 40 -8.61 -13.22 -7.97
N ALA A 41 -9.80 -13.78 -7.69
CA ALA A 41 -10.81 -13.12 -6.85
C ALA A 41 -10.33 -12.77 -5.43
N PRO A 42 -9.80 -13.73 -4.62
CA PRO A 42 -9.28 -13.41 -3.29
C PRO A 42 -8.05 -12.52 -3.35
N ILE A 43 -7.17 -12.70 -4.34
CA ILE A 43 -5.97 -11.85 -4.49
C ILE A 43 -6.38 -10.41 -4.79
N ARG A 44 -7.30 -10.20 -5.73
CA ARG A 44 -7.87 -8.89 -6.04
C ARG A 44 -8.49 -8.26 -4.79
N HIS A 45 -9.28 -9.03 -4.03
CA HIS A 45 -9.87 -8.54 -2.78
C HIS A 45 -8.78 -8.11 -1.78
N ALA A 46 -7.72 -8.90 -1.63
CA ALA A 46 -6.57 -8.52 -0.81
C ALA A 46 -5.94 -7.20 -1.26
N VAL A 47 -5.76 -6.97 -2.57
CA VAL A 47 -5.20 -5.71 -3.08
C VAL A 47 -6.08 -4.51 -2.71
N TYR A 48 -7.40 -4.61 -2.88
CA TYR A 48 -8.32 -3.51 -2.56
C TYR A 48 -8.36 -3.16 -1.06
N HIS A 49 -8.11 -4.12 -0.18
CA HIS A 49 -8.43 -4.01 1.24
C HIS A 49 -7.20 -4.17 2.17
N HIS A 50 -5.98 -4.26 1.61
CA HIS A 50 -4.76 -4.55 2.39
C HIS A 50 -4.46 -3.54 3.50
N ASP A 51 -5.00 -2.33 3.40
CA ASP A 51 -4.81 -1.24 4.35
C ASP A 51 -6.10 -0.75 5.03
N ASP A 52 -7.19 -1.52 5.00
CA ASP A 52 -8.45 -1.16 5.65
C ASP A 52 -8.32 -0.98 7.18
N GLY A 53 -7.28 -1.56 7.79
CA GLY A 53 -6.95 -1.32 9.20
C GLY A 53 -6.68 0.15 9.54
N TRP A 54 -6.39 1.00 8.54
CA TRP A 54 -6.15 2.43 8.72
C TRP A 54 -7.40 3.29 8.76
N LEU A 55 -8.58 2.77 8.41
CA LEU A 55 -9.84 3.52 8.30
C LEU A 55 -10.08 4.46 9.49
N GLN A 56 -9.99 3.94 10.71
CA GLN A 56 -10.25 4.72 11.93
C GLN A 56 -9.18 5.82 12.17
N ARG A 57 -7.91 5.52 11.83
CA ARG A 57 -6.79 6.45 12.02
C ARG A 57 -6.81 7.56 10.98
N ASP A 58 -7.14 7.24 9.72
CA ASP A 58 -7.30 8.25 8.68
C ASP A 58 -8.52 9.16 8.91
N ALA A 59 -9.56 8.67 9.60
CA ALA A 59 -10.68 9.50 10.06
C ALA A 59 -10.30 10.45 11.21
N ASN A 60 -9.22 10.17 11.94
CA ASN A 60 -8.75 10.97 13.07
C ASN A 60 -7.26 11.28 12.95
N PRO A 61 -6.84 12.03 11.90
CA PRO A 61 -5.43 12.17 11.58
C PRO A 61 -4.68 12.96 12.68
N SER A 62 -3.40 12.64 12.85
CA SER A 62 -2.51 13.23 13.86
C SER A 62 -1.30 13.91 13.22
N LEU A 63 -0.58 14.70 14.00
CA LEU A 63 0.69 15.34 13.61
C LEU A 63 1.84 14.67 14.35
N THR A 64 3.00 14.53 13.69
CA THR A 64 4.27 14.15 14.31
C THR A 64 4.75 15.25 15.28
N PRO A 65 5.72 14.97 16.16
CA PRO A 65 6.33 16.01 17.00
C PRO A 65 6.89 17.21 16.23
N ALA A 66 7.30 16.99 14.97
CA ALA A 66 7.76 18.03 14.05
C ALA A 66 6.63 18.83 13.38
N GLY A 67 5.36 18.61 13.77
CA GLY A 67 4.19 19.33 13.25
C GLY A 67 3.77 18.92 11.83
N LYS A 68 4.22 17.76 11.33
CA LYS A 68 3.84 17.25 10.00
C LYS A 68 2.72 16.22 10.15
N PRO A 69 1.77 16.10 9.20
CA PRO A 69 0.81 14.99 9.21
C PRO A 69 1.53 13.65 9.29
N GLU A 70 1.15 12.80 10.25
CA GLU A 70 1.61 11.41 10.29
C GLU A 70 1.16 10.72 9.00
N ALA A 71 2.15 10.34 8.19
CA ALA A 71 1.89 9.85 6.85
C ALA A 71 3.05 9.03 6.31
N PHE A 72 2.73 8.18 5.34
CA PHE A 72 3.73 7.63 4.44
C PHE A 72 4.14 8.72 3.44
N THR A 73 5.43 9.00 3.39
CA THR A 73 6.05 10.02 2.54
C THR A 73 6.80 9.36 1.39
N ARG A 74 7.27 10.16 0.43
CA ARG A 74 8.16 9.70 -0.63
C ARG A 74 9.35 8.91 -0.05
N ASP A 75 10.02 9.42 0.98
CA ASP A 75 11.19 8.78 1.59
C ASP A 75 10.88 7.41 2.22
N LEU A 76 9.62 7.17 2.62
CA LEU A 76 9.15 5.91 3.19
C LEU A 76 8.73 4.87 2.14
N VAL A 77 8.55 5.27 0.87
CA VAL A 77 8.26 4.33 -0.22
C VAL A 77 9.54 3.59 -0.61
N GLY A 78 9.76 2.43 0.00
CA GLY A 78 10.89 1.55 -0.32
C GLY A 78 11.93 1.39 0.79
N ALA A 79 11.97 2.34 1.74
CA ALA A 79 12.83 2.30 2.92
C ALA A 79 11.95 2.56 4.15
N TYR A 80 11.36 1.52 4.74
CA TYR A 80 10.62 1.68 5.98
C TYR A 80 11.64 1.74 7.13
N SER A 81 12.26 2.91 7.35
CA SER A 81 12.83 3.30 8.65
C SER A 81 11.71 3.58 9.66
N ALA A 82 10.67 2.76 9.64
CA ALA A 82 9.34 3.10 10.13
C ALA A 82 9.25 3.08 11.66
N PHE A 83 10.21 2.52 12.39
CA PHE A 83 10.07 2.36 13.83
C PHE A 83 10.71 3.48 14.67
N GLU A 84 11.49 4.40 14.08
CA GLU A 84 12.04 5.52 14.85
C GLU A 84 10.99 6.58 15.21
N GLU A 85 9.96 6.77 14.37
CA GLU A 85 8.93 7.80 14.57
C GLU A 85 7.51 7.25 14.76
N ILE A 86 7.30 5.92 14.75
CA ILE A 86 5.97 5.32 14.87
C ILE A 86 5.81 4.65 16.24
N ASP A 87 4.69 4.94 16.89
CA ASP A 87 4.15 4.12 17.99
C ASP A 87 3.91 2.68 17.48
N LEU A 88 4.89 1.81 17.75
CA LEU A 88 4.89 0.43 17.26
C LEU A 88 3.67 -0.36 17.75
N PRO A 89 3.27 -0.32 19.05
CA PRO A 89 2.01 -0.91 19.49
C PRO A 89 0.79 -0.47 18.66
N ALA A 90 0.64 0.84 18.39
CA ALA A 90 -0.45 1.33 17.55
C ALA A 90 -0.36 0.81 16.12
N TYR A 91 0.84 0.71 15.56
CA TYR A 91 1.07 0.17 14.21
C TYR A 91 0.77 -1.32 14.10
N LEU A 92 1.17 -2.13 15.08
CA LEU A 92 0.80 -3.54 15.15
C LEU A 92 -0.72 -3.70 15.23
N GLY A 93 -1.41 -2.85 16.01
CA GLY A 93 -2.88 -2.85 16.09
C GLY A 93 -3.56 -2.58 14.75
N VAL A 94 -3.08 -1.59 14.00
CA VAL A 94 -3.57 -1.29 12.63
C VAL A 94 -3.37 -2.48 11.70
N ARG A 95 -2.18 -3.11 11.73
CA ARG A 95 -1.87 -4.27 10.90
C ARG A 95 -2.70 -5.50 11.27
N ALA A 96 -2.92 -5.73 12.56
CA ALA A 96 -3.81 -6.78 13.06
C ALA A 96 -5.24 -6.58 12.53
N GLN A 97 -5.75 -5.35 12.60
CA GLN A 97 -7.10 -5.02 12.14
C GLN A 97 -7.25 -5.17 10.63
N ALA A 98 -6.24 -4.83 9.84
CA ALA A 98 -6.26 -5.03 8.39
C ALA A 98 -6.44 -6.51 8.02
N THR A 99 -5.61 -7.40 8.60
CA THR A 99 -5.75 -8.86 8.39
C THR A 99 -7.12 -9.36 8.87
N ARG A 100 -7.56 -8.94 10.06
CA ARG A 100 -8.83 -9.40 10.66
C ARG A 100 -10.04 -9.00 9.83
N ALA A 101 -10.13 -7.75 9.41
CA ALA A 101 -11.26 -7.24 8.63
C ALA A 101 -11.43 -8.01 7.31
N VAL A 102 -10.31 -8.29 6.63
CA VAL A 102 -10.34 -9.07 5.40
C VAL A 102 -10.68 -10.53 5.69
N ALA A 103 -10.20 -11.11 6.80
CA ALA A 103 -10.47 -12.51 7.16
C ALA A 103 -11.95 -12.77 7.47
N GLU A 104 -12.67 -11.75 7.98
CA GLU A 104 -14.13 -11.83 8.20
C GLU A 104 -14.93 -11.97 6.89
N VAL A 105 -14.36 -11.55 5.75
CA VAL A 105 -15.01 -11.56 4.44
C VAL A 105 -14.45 -12.68 3.55
N ASP A 106 -13.13 -12.76 3.42
CA ASP A 106 -12.41 -13.72 2.60
C ASP A 106 -11.08 -14.13 3.29
N PRO A 107 -11.08 -15.27 4.01
CA PRO A 107 -9.88 -15.79 4.66
C PRO A 107 -8.69 -16.05 3.72
N ALA A 108 -8.94 -16.40 2.45
CA ALA A 108 -7.87 -16.63 1.48
C ALA A 108 -7.21 -15.31 1.07
N ALA A 109 -8.00 -14.26 0.88
CA ALA A 109 -7.48 -12.90 0.68
C ALA A 109 -6.66 -12.43 1.89
N ALA A 110 -7.15 -12.71 3.11
CA ALA A 110 -6.48 -12.31 4.33
C ALA A 110 -5.12 -12.99 4.55
N VAL A 111 -4.88 -14.19 4.01
CA VAL A 111 -3.54 -14.79 3.97
C VAL A 111 -2.56 -13.87 3.24
N VAL A 112 -2.96 -13.34 2.08
CA VAL A 112 -2.11 -12.43 1.27
C VAL A 112 -1.86 -11.11 2.01
N VAL A 113 -2.87 -10.55 2.69
CA VAL A 113 -2.74 -9.36 3.53
C VAL A 113 -1.82 -9.61 4.73
N SER A 114 -1.92 -10.78 5.37
CA SER A 114 -1.04 -11.17 6.47
C SER A 114 0.41 -11.33 5.99
N MET A 115 0.65 -11.93 4.82
CA MET A 115 1.98 -12.00 4.20
C MET A 115 2.56 -10.61 3.94
N HIS A 116 1.72 -9.68 3.43
CA HIS A 116 2.08 -8.28 3.25
C HIS A 116 2.46 -7.61 4.58
N THR A 117 1.64 -7.75 5.61
CA THR A 117 1.90 -7.26 6.97
C THR A 117 3.21 -7.78 7.53
N VAL A 118 3.46 -9.09 7.45
CA VAL A 118 4.69 -9.71 7.95
C VAL A 118 5.90 -9.17 7.21
N ASN A 119 5.83 -9.07 5.87
CA ASN A 119 6.94 -8.56 5.08
C ASN A 119 7.26 -7.09 5.40
N LEU A 120 6.25 -6.26 5.65
CA LEU A 120 6.42 -4.87 6.08
C LEU A 120 7.02 -4.74 7.47
N LEU A 121 6.79 -5.70 8.36
CA LEU A 121 7.31 -5.72 9.72
C LEU A 121 8.66 -6.43 9.84
N THR A 122 9.11 -7.15 8.81
CA THR A 122 10.41 -7.84 8.79
C THR A 122 11.29 -7.34 7.66
N GLU A 123 11.10 -7.85 6.45
CA GLU A 123 12.03 -7.67 5.32
C GLU A 123 12.17 -6.22 4.87
N GLN A 124 11.13 -5.41 5.08
CA GLN A 124 11.16 -4.01 4.68
C GLN A 124 11.51 -3.06 5.82
N ALA A 125 11.66 -3.58 7.04
CA ALA A 125 11.78 -2.78 8.24
C ALA A 125 13.20 -2.85 8.82
N ASP A 126 13.66 -1.73 9.38
CA ASP A 126 14.89 -1.74 10.18
C ASP A 126 14.61 -2.32 11.57
N LEU A 127 14.85 -3.61 11.76
CA LEU A 127 14.63 -4.30 13.03
C LEU A 127 15.56 -3.81 14.15
N GLU A 128 16.70 -3.20 13.83
CA GLU A 128 17.64 -2.67 14.83
C GLU A 128 17.07 -1.42 15.51
N SER A 129 16.24 -0.66 14.79
CA SER A 129 15.54 0.53 15.32
C SER A 129 14.39 0.22 16.29
N ILE A 130 14.02 -1.06 16.48
CA ILE A 130 12.96 -1.44 17.42
C ILE A 130 13.45 -1.30 18.87
N GLN A 131 12.73 -0.46 19.64
CA GLN A 131 12.98 -0.25 21.06
C GLN A 131 12.92 -1.56 21.85
N PRO A 132 13.84 -1.82 22.81
CA PRO A 132 13.93 -3.08 23.53
C PRO A 132 12.61 -3.59 24.12
N GLU A 133 11.80 -2.70 24.70
CA GLU A 133 10.50 -3.00 25.31
C GLU A 133 9.43 -3.49 24.33
N HIS A 134 9.60 -3.24 23.03
CA HIS A 134 8.64 -3.64 21.99
C HIS A 134 9.07 -4.87 21.20
N ARG A 135 10.31 -5.36 21.37
CA ARG A 135 10.86 -6.48 20.60
C ARG A 135 10.08 -7.77 20.81
N GLU A 136 9.68 -8.07 22.04
CA GLU A 136 8.89 -9.28 22.35
C GLU A 136 7.49 -9.21 21.72
N ALA A 137 6.82 -8.06 21.82
CA ALA A 137 5.50 -7.86 21.23
C ALA A 137 5.53 -7.95 19.70
N HIS A 138 6.54 -7.37 19.06
CA HIS A 138 6.78 -7.49 17.61
C HIS A 138 7.02 -8.95 17.21
N ALA A 139 7.95 -9.64 17.88
CA ALA A 139 8.27 -11.03 17.58
C ALA A 139 7.06 -11.95 17.74
N THR A 140 6.28 -11.76 18.81
CA THR A 140 5.05 -12.50 19.07
C THR A 140 4.03 -12.26 17.96
N PHE A 141 3.78 -11.00 17.61
CA PHE A 141 2.85 -10.65 16.54
C PHE A 141 3.23 -11.28 15.19
N VAL A 142 4.50 -11.20 14.80
CA VAL A 142 4.98 -11.81 13.56
C VAL A 142 4.83 -13.33 13.59
N ALA A 143 5.13 -13.98 14.72
CA ALA A 143 4.97 -15.42 14.87
C ALA A 143 3.50 -15.85 14.78
N GLU A 144 2.59 -15.12 15.42
CA GLU A 144 1.14 -15.36 15.36
C GLU A 144 0.60 -15.20 13.93
N GLN A 145 1.01 -14.15 13.21
CA GLN A 145 0.61 -13.95 11.81
C GLN A 145 1.09 -15.12 10.93
N ARG A 146 2.34 -15.58 11.08
CA ARG A 146 2.87 -16.72 10.31
C ARG A 146 2.17 -18.02 10.64
N ALA A 147 1.92 -18.31 11.91
CA ALA A 147 1.17 -19.49 12.33
C ALA A 147 -0.25 -19.48 11.76
N TRP A 148 -0.92 -18.32 11.80
CA TRP A 148 -2.26 -18.15 11.24
C TRP A 148 -2.29 -18.33 9.72
N GLN A 149 -1.28 -17.82 8.99
CA GLN A 149 -1.12 -18.05 7.55
C GLN A 149 -1.05 -19.55 7.24
N GLU A 150 -0.18 -20.29 7.95
CA GLU A 150 -0.01 -21.74 7.73
C GLU A 150 -1.27 -22.53 8.05
N GLU A 151 -1.93 -22.23 9.17
CA GLU A 151 -3.17 -22.89 9.57
C GLU A 151 -4.29 -22.64 8.56
N THR A 152 -4.48 -21.37 8.15
CA THR A 152 -5.53 -20.98 7.21
C THR A 152 -5.28 -21.55 5.83
N MET A 153 -4.04 -21.49 5.32
CA MET A 153 -3.69 -22.13 4.04
C MET A 153 -3.98 -23.63 4.07
N ARG A 154 -3.65 -24.32 5.17
CA ARG A 154 -3.94 -25.75 5.34
C ARG A 154 -5.44 -26.04 5.39
N ALA A 155 -6.19 -25.27 6.18
CA ALA A 155 -7.63 -25.44 6.36
C ALA A 155 -8.42 -25.24 5.06
N LEU A 156 -7.96 -24.31 4.21
CA LEU A 156 -8.61 -23.96 2.95
C LEU A 156 -7.98 -24.65 1.73
N ASN A 157 -6.98 -25.51 1.95
CA ASN A 157 -6.21 -26.18 0.90
C ASN A 157 -5.65 -25.20 -0.17
N LEU A 158 -5.12 -24.07 0.30
CA LEU A 158 -4.51 -23.06 -0.57
C LEU A 158 -3.11 -23.49 -0.98
N SER A 159 -2.76 -23.27 -2.25
CA SER A 159 -1.39 -23.48 -2.73
C SER A 159 -0.46 -22.39 -2.17
N PRO A 160 0.63 -22.75 -1.46
CA PRO A 160 1.61 -21.77 -1.00
C PRO A 160 2.21 -20.96 -2.15
N GLU A 161 2.45 -21.60 -3.30
CA GLU A 161 2.97 -20.94 -4.50
C GLU A 161 1.99 -19.88 -5.03
N SER A 162 0.69 -20.20 -5.07
CA SER A 162 -0.34 -19.24 -5.48
C SER A 162 -0.45 -18.07 -4.50
N MET A 163 -0.34 -18.31 -3.20
CA MET A 163 -0.41 -17.23 -2.19
C MET A 163 0.84 -16.34 -2.25
N THR A 164 2.03 -16.93 -2.42
CA THR A 164 3.26 -16.16 -2.68
C THR A 164 3.13 -15.32 -3.94
N ARG A 165 2.63 -15.90 -5.03
CA ARG A 165 2.36 -15.17 -6.29
C ARG A 165 1.41 -14.00 -6.07
N GLY A 166 0.34 -14.21 -5.28
CA GLY A 166 -0.62 -13.16 -4.92
C GLY A 166 -0.03 -12.06 -4.06
N PHE A 167 0.83 -12.41 -3.09
CA PHE A 167 1.54 -11.45 -2.24
C PHE A 167 2.50 -10.57 -3.05
N GLU A 168 3.30 -11.17 -3.92
CA GLU A 168 4.22 -10.43 -4.80
C GLU A 168 3.46 -9.49 -5.74
N PHE A 169 2.29 -9.94 -6.23
CA PHE A 169 1.41 -9.14 -7.07
C PHE A 169 0.78 -7.97 -6.31
N LEU A 170 0.30 -8.20 -5.09
CA LEU A 170 -0.22 -7.16 -4.19
C LEU A 170 0.83 -6.09 -3.98
N GLN A 171 2.05 -6.47 -3.59
CA GLN A 171 3.13 -5.50 -3.35
C GLN A 171 3.56 -4.73 -4.60
N CYS A 172 3.42 -5.33 -5.79
CA CYS A 172 3.65 -4.62 -7.04
C CYS A 172 2.60 -3.52 -7.28
N CYS A 173 1.32 -3.86 -7.10
CA CYS A 173 0.21 -2.92 -7.27
C CYS A 173 0.22 -1.81 -6.20
N ASP A 174 0.42 -2.18 -4.93
CA ASP A 174 0.57 -1.25 -3.80
C ASP A 174 1.74 -0.29 -4.02
N ASN A 175 2.91 -0.80 -4.42
CA ASN A 175 4.05 0.06 -4.69
C ASN A 175 3.78 1.04 -5.84
N LEU A 176 3.10 0.63 -6.90
CA LEU A 176 2.70 1.53 -7.98
C LEU A 176 1.69 2.58 -7.52
N SER A 177 0.72 2.23 -6.65
CA SER A 177 -0.23 3.22 -6.11
C SER A 177 0.47 4.22 -5.21
N LEU A 178 1.43 3.80 -4.39
CA LEU A 178 2.22 4.68 -3.55
C LEU A 178 3.07 5.66 -4.40
N ILE A 179 3.70 5.19 -5.47
CA ILE A 179 4.43 6.03 -6.43
C ILE A 179 3.51 7.10 -7.02
N ALA A 180 2.30 6.70 -7.45
CA ALA A 180 1.31 7.60 -8.01
C ALA A 180 0.79 8.64 -6.99
N CYS A 181 0.49 8.21 -5.76
CA CYS A 181 -0.07 9.07 -4.72
C CYS A 181 0.94 10.05 -4.12
N SER A 182 2.19 9.62 -3.94
CA SER A 182 3.25 10.45 -3.34
C SER A 182 3.96 11.38 -4.34
N GLY A 183 3.61 11.28 -5.63
CA GLY A 183 4.03 12.23 -6.66
C GLY A 183 5.49 12.08 -7.08
N TYR A 184 6.00 10.85 -7.16
CA TYR A 184 7.35 10.54 -7.65
C TYR A 184 7.59 11.06 -9.08
N ASP A 185 8.75 11.67 -9.29
CA ASP A 185 9.20 12.31 -10.53
C ASP A 185 10.46 11.69 -11.14
N GLU A 186 10.98 10.61 -10.54
CA GLU A 186 12.07 9.81 -11.08
C GLU A 186 11.64 8.38 -11.45
N PRO A 187 12.28 7.73 -12.43
CA PRO A 187 12.03 6.33 -12.75
C PRO A 187 12.40 5.40 -11.58
N ARG A 188 11.61 4.34 -11.36
CA ARG A 188 11.89 3.35 -10.32
C ARG A 188 11.36 1.96 -10.67
N ALA A 189 12.08 0.93 -10.21
CA ALA A 189 11.63 -0.45 -10.27
C ALA A 189 10.42 -0.66 -9.34
N LEU A 190 9.38 -1.32 -9.84
CA LEU A 190 8.28 -1.78 -9.02
C LEU A 190 8.72 -2.99 -8.17
N ARG A 191 8.12 -3.11 -6.98
CA ARG A 191 8.38 -4.26 -6.11
C ARG A 191 7.97 -5.57 -6.78
N HIS A 192 8.83 -6.56 -6.59
CA HIS A 192 8.76 -7.93 -7.13
C HIS A 192 8.74 -8.02 -8.65
N ARG A 193 9.60 -8.91 -9.17
CA ARG A 193 9.56 -9.29 -10.58
C ARG A 193 8.27 -10.04 -10.87
N GLN A 194 7.59 -9.73 -11.95
CA GLN A 194 6.34 -10.38 -12.34
C GLN A 194 6.61 -11.43 -13.45
N PRO A 195 6.25 -12.71 -13.27
CA PRO A 195 6.25 -13.72 -14.32
C PRO A 195 5.30 -13.34 -15.45
N ASP A 196 5.76 -13.55 -16.67
CA ASP A 196 4.91 -13.61 -17.85
C ASP A 196 4.19 -14.97 -17.95
N ARG A 197 3.44 -15.16 -19.03
CA ARG A 197 2.71 -16.41 -19.32
C ARG A 197 3.60 -17.63 -19.56
N HIS A 198 4.89 -17.44 -19.78
CA HIS A 198 5.88 -18.52 -19.93
C HIS A 198 6.62 -18.82 -18.61
N GLY A 199 6.39 -18.01 -17.57
CA GLY A 199 7.02 -18.14 -16.26
C GLY A 199 8.30 -17.32 -16.10
N ASP A 200 8.74 -16.62 -17.15
CA ASP A 200 9.92 -15.77 -17.09
C ASP A 200 9.61 -14.52 -16.26
N ARG A 201 10.43 -14.23 -15.25
CA ARG A 201 10.19 -13.12 -14.32
C ARG A 201 10.78 -11.81 -14.84
N HIS A 202 9.97 -10.77 -14.92
CA HIS A 202 10.36 -9.46 -15.43
C HIS A 202 10.37 -8.41 -14.32
N GLU A 203 11.41 -7.61 -14.24
CA GLU A 203 11.37 -6.39 -13.43
C GLU A 203 10.54 -5.34 -14.17
N LEU A 204 9.54 -4.77 -13.51
CA LEU A 204 8.72 -3.70 -14.08
C LEU A 204 9.29 -2.35 -13.66
N GLN A 205 9.43 -1.43 -14.60
CA GLN A 205 9.95 -0.09 -14.38
C GLN A 205 8.82 0.93 -14.56
N ALA A 206 8.55 1.71 -13.51
CA ALA A 206 7.64 2.84 -13.56
C ALA A 206 8.43 4.12 -13.90
N ARG A 207 8.12 4.73 -15.04
CA ARG A 207 8.75 5.97 -15.49
C ARG A 207 7.72 7.11 -15.54
N PRO A 208 7.92 8.20 -14.79
CA PRO A 208 7.04 9.36 -14.85
C PRO A 208 7.17 10.07 -16.19
N LEU A 209 6.03 10.57 -16.68
CA LEU A 209 5.91 11.31 -17.95
C LEU A 209 5.39 12.74 -17.72
N GLY A 210 5.21 13.14 -16.46
CA GLY A 210 4.67 14.43 -16.03
C GLY A 210 3.17 14.39 -15.72
N ALA A 211 2.70 15.35 -14.94
CA ALA A 211 1.27 15.62 -14.67
C ALA A 211 0.42 14.39 -14.26
N GLY A 212 0.93 13.54 -13.36
CA GLY A 212 0.19 12.35 -12.91
C GLY A 212 0.09 11.25 -13.98
N THR A 213 1.04 11.22 -14.91
CA THR A 213 1.13 10.19 -15.96
C THR A 213 2.41 9.38 -15.81
N TRP A 214 2.30 8.05 -15.93
CA TRP A 214 3.42 7.11 -15.87
C TRP A 214 3.39 6.11 -17.03
N SER A 215 4.56 5.59 -17.38
CA SER A 215 4.70 4.42 -18.27
C SER A 215 5.30 3.26 -17.50
N ILE A 216 4.77 2.05 -17.71
CA ILE A 216 5.28 0.83 -17.10
C ILE A 216 5.95 -0.03 -18.18
N THR A 217 7.19 -0.47 -17.95
CA THR A 217 7.92 -1.31 -18.91
C THR A 217 8.56 -2.51 -18.20
N PRO A 218 8.35 -3.75 -18.68
CA PRO A 218 7.40 -4.14 -19.73
C PRO A 218 5.94 -3.85 -19.33
N TRP A 219 5.07 -3.63 -20.32
CA TRP A 219 3.68 -3.19 -20.09
C TRP A 219 2.80 -4.37 -19.63
N PRO A 220 2.17 -4.32 -18.44
CA PRO A 220 1.38 -5.44 -17.91
C PRO A 220 -0.13 -5.30 -18.13
N PHE A 221 -0.61 -4.15 -18.57
CA PHE A 221 -2.05 -3.86 -18.63
C PHE A 221 -2.67 -4.21 -19.97
N LYS A 222 -3.99 -4.38 -19.96
CA LYS A 222 -4.78 -4.80 -21.12
C LYS A 222 -4.86 -3.74 -22.21
N GLU A 223 -5.18 -2.51 -21.83
CA GLU A 223 -5.29 -1.37 -22.75
C GLU A 223 -3.95 -0.64 -22.84
N ASP A 224 -3.69 0.07 -23.93
CA ASP A 224 -2.43 0.82 -24.11
C ASP A 224 -2.39 2.13 -23.30
N GLU A 225 -3.55 2.66 -22.89
CA GLU A 225 -3.68 3.81 -22.01
C GLU A 225 -4.89 3.63 -21.09
N ILE A 226 -4.72 3.93 -19.80
CA ILE A 226 -5.76 3.79 -18.78
C ILE A 226 -5.68 4.96 -17.81
N SER A 227 -6.82 5.62 -17.56
CA SER A 227 -6.94 6.69 -16.58
C SER A 227 -7.81 6.27 -15.40
N PHE A 228 -7.29 6.53 -14.20
CA PHE A 228 -7.89 6.22 -12.91
C PHE A 228 -8.24 7.50 -12.16
N LYS A 229 -9.17 7.42 -11.21
CA LYS A 229 -9.61 8.54 -10.39
C LYS A 229 -9.09 8.36 -8.98
N LEU A 230 -8.26 9.31 -8.54
CA LEU A 230 -7.71 9.31 -7.18
C LEU A 230 -8.32 10.47 -6.37
N PRO A 231 -9.12 10.18 -5.35
CA PRO A 231 -9.52 11.18 -4.36
C PRO A 231 -8.30 11.65 -3.57
N ARG A 232 -8.15 12.97 -3.40
CA ARG A 232 -7.18 13.55 -2.46
C ARG A 232 -7.75 14.81 -1.80
N ARG A 233 -7.29 15.13 -0.60
CA ARG A 233 -7.64 16.37 0.10
C ARG A 233 -6.45 17.32 0.12
N ARG A 234 -6.76 18.61 -0.04
CA ARG A 234 -5.80 19.71 0.10
C ARG A 234 -6.00 20.37 1.45
N VAL A 235 -4.94 20.44 2.26
CA VAL A 235 -4.97 21.13 3.55
C VAL A 235 -3.84 22.15 3.57
N ASN A 236 -4.14 23.44 3.77
CA ASN A 236 -3.08 24.44 3.91
C ASN A 236 -2.28 24.17 5.18
N LYS A 237 -0.96 24.29 5.08
CA LYS A 237 -0.07 24.09 6.23
C LYS A 237 -0.40 25.07 7.37
N ALA A 238 -0.76 26.31 7.04
CA ALA A 238 -1.16 27.32 8.01
C ALA A 238 -2.42 26.97 8.82
N ASP A 239 -3.30 26.14 8.26
CA ASP A 239 -4.55 25.71 8.90
C ASP A 239 -4.39 24.41 9.72
N ALA A 240 -3.18 23.83 9.73
CA ALA A 240 -2.88 22.52 10.30
C ALA A 240 -1.70 22.57 11.28
N GLN A 241 -1.71 23.53 12.20
CA GLN A 241 -0.60 23.78 13.15
C GLN A 241 -0.69 22.93 14.42
N THR A 242 -1.88 22.43 14.76
CA THR A 242 -2.14 21.57 15.92
C THR A 242 -2.96 20.34 15.47
N PRO A 243 -2.98 19.24 16.23
CA PRO A 243 -3.83 18.08 15.91
C PRO A 243 -5.30 18.46 15.73
N GLU A 244 -5.84 19.37 16.54
CA GLU A 244 -7.24 19.80 16.49
C GLU A 244 -7.52 20.63 15.22
N THR A 245 -6.66 21.60 14.93
CA THR A 245 -6.80 22.44 13.73
C THR A 245 -6.60 21.62 12.46
N PHE A 246 -5.64 20.68 12.46
CA PHE A 246 -5.43 19.76 11.36
C PHE A 246 -6.65 18.88 11.10
N ARG A 247 -7.22 18.26 12.13
CA ARG A 247 -8.45 17.45 12.00
C ARG A 247 -9.62 18.27 11.47
N ALA A 248 -9.80 19.49 11.96
CA ALA A 248 -10.84 20.39 11.49
C ALA A 248 -10.64 20.75 10.01
N ALA A 249 -9.43 21.14 9.62
CA ALA A 249 -9.09 21.50 8.25
C ALA A 249 -9.22 20.30 7.31
N PHE A 250 -8.74 19.12 7.71
CA PHE A 250 -8.90 17.88 6.95
C PHE A 250 -10.37 17.52 6.74
N THR A 251 -11.18 17.57 7.80
CA THR A 251 -12.62 17.28 7.73
C THR A 251 -13.36 18.25 6.80
N ALA A 252 -13.04 19.54 6.89
CA ALA A 252 -13.65 20.59 6.08
C ALA A 252 -13.21 20.56 4.60
N ALA A 253 -12.01 20.04 4.30
CA ALA A 253 -11.50 19.95 2.94
C ALA A 253 -12.26 18.90 2.13
N ALA A 254 -13.07 19.34 1.15
CA ALA A 254 -13.70 18.41 0.22
C ALA A 254 -12.64 17.65 -0.61
N PRO A 255 -12.82 16.33 -0.85
CA PRO A 255 -11.91 15.60 -1.72
C PRO A 255 -12.00 16.12 -3.15
N GLU A 256 -10.86 16.43 -3.75
CA GLU A 256 -10.72 16.66 -5.18
C GLU A 256 -10.34 15.34 -5.88
N ILE A 257 -10.85 15.14 -7.10
CA ILE A 257 -10.50 13.98 -7.90
C ILE A 257 -9.37 14.38 -8.86
N VAL A 258 -8.25 13.68 -8.76
CA VAL A 258 -7.14 13.80 -9.73
C VAL A 258 -7.09 12.58 -10.64
N ALA A 259 -6.68 12.80 -11.89
CA ALA A 259 -6.47 11.72 -12.84
C ALA A 259 -5.06 11.14 -12.67
N ILE A 260 -4.98 9.82 -12.57
CA ILE A 260 -3.73 9.04 -12.64
C ILE A 260 -3.77 8.29 -13.96
N THR A 261 -2.84 8.55 -14.86
CA THR A 261 -2.83 7.89 -16.18
C THR A 261 -1.63 6.99 -16.32
N LEU A 262 -1.86 5.73 -16.72
CA LEU A 262 -0.83 4.81 -17.14
C LEU A 262 -0.90 4.69 -18.66
N ARG A 263 0.25 4.84 -19.35
CA ARG A 263 0.33 4.64 -20.80
C ARG A 263 1.52 3.79 -21.19
N ARG A 264 1.34 2.97 -22.22
CA ARG A 264 2.44 2.22 -22.84
C ARG A 264 3.46 3.20 -23.43
N ALA A 265 4.74 2.89 -23.21
CA ALA A 265 5.86 3.71 -23.67
C ALA A 265 5.96 3.75 -25.20
#